data_AF-A0A9Q4BHE6-F1
#
_entry.id   AF-A0A9Q4BHE6-F1
#
_cell.length_a   1.000
_cell.length_b   1.000
_cell.length_c   1.000
_cell.angle_alpha   90.00
_cell.angle_beta   90.00
_cell.angle_gamma   90.00
#
_symmetry.space_group_name_H-M   'P 1'
#
loop_
_entity.id
_entity.type
_entity.pdbx_description
1 polymer ?
#
loop_
_entity_poly.entity_id
_entity_poly.type
_entity_poly.pdbx_seq_one_letter_code
_entity_poly.pdbx_strand_id
1 'polypeptide(L)' 'MKDKYNELLKFVQGLETDVNKFTEKGQAAAGTRLRKSLSELKKLAQEMRNQIQEIKAERKGGAEA' A
#
# COMPACT_ATOMS: atom_id res chain seq x y z
N MET A 1 13.01 1.62 3.90
CA MET A 1 11.84 2.48 4.18
C MET A 1 11.49 3.39 3.00
N LYS A 2 12.43 4.22 2.51
CA LYS A 2 12.20 5.10 1.35
C LYS A 2 11.72 4.34 0.10
N ASP A 3 12.29 3.17 -0.18
CA ASP A 3 11.92 2.37 -1.36
C ASP A 3 10.50 1.80 -1.27
N LYS A 4 10.11 1.26 -0.10
CA LYS A 4 8.73 0.78 0.15
C LYS A 4 7.69 1.91 0.05
N TYR A 5 8.02 3.10 0.54
CA TYR A 5 7.16 4.26 0.37
C TYR A 5 6.99 4.62 -1.11
N ASN A 6 8.08 4.63 -1.88
CA ASN A 6 8.03 4.89 -3.31
C ASN A 6 7.23 3.83 -4.08
N GLU A 7 7.32 2.56 -3.67
CA GLU A 7 6.53 1.46 -4.22
C GLU A 7 5.03 1.68 -3.98
N LEU A 8 4.62 2.04 -2.76
CA LEU A 8 3.23 2.39 -2.45
C LEU A 8 2.74 3.56 -3.30
N LEU A 9 3.55 4.60 -3.47
CA LEU A 9 3.18 5.76 -4.27
C LEU A 9 2.96 5.39 -5.74
N LYS A 10 3.89 4.64 -6.33
CA LYS A 10 3.77 4.12 -7.71
C LYS A 10 2.54 3.22 -7.87
N PHE A 11 2.27 2.37 -6.88
CA PHE A 11 1.12 1.49 -6.89
C PHE A 11 -0.19 2.29 -6.94
N VAL A 12 -0.31 3.32 -6.08
CA VAL A 12 -1.49 4.21 -6.05
C VAL A 12 -1.66 4.97 -7.37
N GLN A 13 -0.56 5.51 -7.92
CA GLN A 13 -0.59 6.18 -9.23
C GLN A 13 -1.09 5.24 -10.35
N GLY A 14 -0.72 3.96 -10.30
CA GLY A 14 -1.19 2.96 -11.26
C GLY A 14 -2.70 2.69 -11.22
N LEU A 15 -3.40 3.06 -10.13
CA LEU A 15 -4.84 2.85 -10.00
C LEU A 15 -5.67 3.88 -10.78
N GLU A 16 -5.09 5.03 -11.12
CA GLU A 16 -5.80 6.18 -11.73
C GLU A 16 -6.62 5.78 -12.96
N THR A 17 -6.06 4.93 -13.83
CA THR A 17 -6.75 4.47 -15.04
C THR A 17 -8.03 3.70 -14.72
N ASP A 18 -7.98 2.79 -13.74
CA ASP A 18 -9.16 2.01 -13.38
C ASP A 18 -10.15 2.84 -12.54
N VAL A 19 -9.67 3.82 -11.76
CA VAL A 19 -10.52 4.81 -11.08
C VAL A 19 -11.37 5.54 -12.12
N ASN A 20 -10.75 6.16 -13.12
CA ASN A 20 -11.48 6.92 -14.14
C ASN A 20 -12.43 6.03 -14.94
N LYS A 21 -12.01 4.81 -15.31
CA LYS A 21 -12.88 3.85 -15.99
C LYS A 21 -14.10 3.44 -15.16
N PHE A 22 -13.94 3.31 -13.84
CA PHE A 22 -15.04 2.94 -12.96
C PHE A 22 -15.98 4.12 -12.69
N THR A 23 -15.45 5.29 -12.33
CA THR A 23 -16.24 6.46 -11.90
C THR A 23 -16.87 7.22 -13.06
N GLU A 24 -16.15 7.42 -14.16
CA GLU A 24 -16.64 8.22 -15.29
C GLU A 24 -17.35 7.36 -16.35
N LYS A 25 -16.84 6.14 -16.58
CA LYS A 25 -17.32 5.26 -17.67
C LYS A 25 -18.21 4.11 -17.18
N GLY A 26 -18.43 3.98 -15.87
CA GLY A 26 -19.27 2.92 -15.29
C GLY A 26 -18.78 1.50 -15.55
N GLN A 27 -17.49 1.29 -15.86
CA GLN A 27 -16.98 -0.03 -16.20
C GLN A 27 -16.87 -0.95 -14.96
N ALA A 28 -17.80 -1.88 -14.81
CA ALA A 28 -17.83 -2.82 -13.69
C ALA A 28 -16.54 -3.64 -13.52
N ALA A 29 -15.89 -4.03 -14.62
CA ALA A 29 -14.62 -4.76 -14.59
C ALA A 29 -13.47 -3.92 -13.97
N ALA A 30 -13.47 -2.60 -14.20
CA ALA A 30 -12.50 -1.69 -13.56
C ALA A 30 -12.74 -1.61 -12.05
N GLY A 31 -14.00 -1.58 -11.60
CA GLY A 31 -14.35 -1.66 -10.18
C GLY A 31 -13.86 -2.96 -9.50
N THR A 32 -13.95 -4.10 -10.21
CA THR A 32 -13.43 -5.37 -9.69
C THR A 32 -11.90 -5.36 -9.57
N ARG A 33 -11.19 -4.79 -10.57
CA ARG A 33 -9.73 -4.62 -10.50
C ARG A 33 -9.32 -3.68 -9.37
N LEU A 34 -9.96 -2.51 -9.24
CA LEU A 34 -9.71 -1.56 -8.15
C LEU A 34 -9.86 -2.22 -6.79
N ARG A 35 -10.93 -2.97 -6.56
CA ARG A 35 -11.15 -3.65 -5.27
C ARG A 35 -10.01 -4.62 -4.93
N LYS A 36 -9.53 -5.39 -5.92
CA LYS A 36 -8.38 -6.29 -5.74
C LYS A 36 -7.11 -5.49 -5.44
N SER A 37 -6.80 -4.47 -6.24
CA SER A 37 -5.62 -3.64 -6.06
C SER A 37 -5.63 -2.89 -4.73
N LEU A 38 -6.78 -2.38 -4.27
CA LEU A 38 -6.91 -1.76 -2.94
C LEU A 38 -6.68 -2.75 -1.80
N SER A 39 -7.03 -4.03 -2.00
CA SER A 39 -6.74 -5.09 -1.03
C SER A 39 -5.24 -5.38 -0.95
N GLU A 40 -4.53 -5.36 -2.08
CA GLU A 40 -3.06 -5.44 -2.12
C GLU A 40 -2.40 -4.20 -1.49
N LEU A 41 -2.90 -2.99 -1.77
CA LEU A 41 -2.41 -1.76 -1.16
C LEU A 41 -2.50 -1.83 0.38
N LYS A 42 -3.62 -2.34 0.91
CA LYS A 42 -3.79 -2.55 2.35
C LYS A 42 -2.70 -3.48 2.90
N LYS A 43 -2.38 -4.56 2.19
CA LYS A 43 -1.33 -5.51 2.59
C LYS A 43 0.05 -4.84 2.61
N LEU A 44 0.43 -4.15 1.54
CA LEU A 44 1.72 -3.44 1.43
C LEU A 44 1.88 -2.38 2.52
N ALA A 45 0.82 -1.62 2.81
CA ALA A 45 0.81 -0.63 3.88
C ALA A 45 0.98 -1.27 5.27
N GLN A 46 0.32 -2.41 5.51
CA GLN A 46 0.44 -3.14 6.77
C GLN A 46 1.84 -3.72 6.96
N GLU A 47 2.47 -4.25 5.91
CA GLU A 47 3.85 -4.72 5.97
C GLU A 47 4.83 -3.59 6.32
N MET A 48 4.68 -2.41 5.71
CA MET A 48 5.49 -1.25 6.05
C MET A 48 5.28 -0.83 7.53
N ARG A 49 4.04 -0.89 8.02
CA ARG A 49 3.74 -0.63 9.43
C ARG A 49 4.41 -1.64 10.37
N ASN A 50 4.39 -2.93 10.03
CA ASN A 50 5.03 -3.98 10.84
C ASN A 50 6.54 -3.74 10.94
N GLN A 51 7.19 -3.41 9.82
CA GLN A 51 8.62 -3.08 9.83
C GLN A 51 8.97 -1.88 10.72
N ILE A 52 8.10 -0.87 10.79
CA ILE A 52 8.28 0.25 11.73
C ILE A 52 8.24 -0.24 13.18
N GLN A 53 7.30 -1.15 13.51
CA GLN A 53 7.21 -1.71 14.86
C GLN A 53 8.43 -2.57 15.19
N GLU A 54 8.91 -3.38 14.25
CA GLU A 54 10.13 -4.18 14.40
C GLU A 54 11.35 -3.28 14.69
N ILE A 55 11.58 -2.24 13.87
CA ILE A 55 12.68 -1.29 14.08
C ILE A 55 12.57 -0.60 15.45
N LYS A 56 11.35 -0.26 15.88
CA LYS A 56 11.13 0.34 17.21
C LYS A 56 11.43 -0.66 18.33
N ALA A 57 11.06 -1.92 18.17
CA ALA A 57 11.33 -2.98 19.14
C ALA A 57 12.84 -3.25 19.24
N GLU A 58 13.55 -3.35 18.12
CA GLU A 58 15.01 -3.51 18.06
C GLU A 58 15.73 -2.36 18.77
N ARG A 59 15.32 -1.12 18.52
CA ARG A 59 15.88 0.06 19.20
C ARG A 59 15.64 0.06 20.71
N LYS A 60 14.53 -0.49 21.17
CA LYS A 60 14.23 -0.60 22.60
C LYS A 60 15.05 -1.71 23.26
N GLY A 61 15.21 -2.86 22.59
CA GLY A 61 16.01 -3.97 23.09
C GLY A 61 17.51 -3.67 23.18
N GLY A 62 18.04 -2.80 22.31
CA GLY A 62 19.43 -2.34 22.39
C GLY A 62 19.72 -1.26 23.43
N ALA A 63 18.70 -0.70 24.09
CA ALA A 63 18.85 0.28 25.17
C ALA A 63 18.81 -0.35 26.56
N GLU A 64 18.48 -1.64 26.65
CA GLU A 64 18.39 -2.43 27.89
C GLU A 64 19.55 -3.46 28.01
N ALA A 65 20.56 -3.39 27.12
CA ALA A 65 21.75 -4.24 27.11
C ALA A 65 23.02 -3.46 27.48
#